data_AF-A0A850PW16-F1
#
_entry.id   AF-A0A850PW16-F1
#
_cell.length_a   1.000
_cell.length_b   1.000
_cell.length_c   1.000
_cell.angle_alpha   90.00
_cell.angle_beta   90.00
_cell.angle_gamma   90.00
#
_symmetry.space_group_name_H-M   'P 1'
#
loop_
_entity.id
_entity.type
_entity.pdbx_description
1 polymer ?
#
loop_
_entity_poly.entity_id
_entity_poly.type
_entity_poly.pdbx_seq_one_letter_code
_entity_poly.pdbx_strand_id
1 'polypeptide(L)'
;MKTPVAIIFICLALMLYTSSIFTEKFIVGHLKKWIIFLFSLGFTSDVIGTSLMYKMAEVKFSISLHSICGYSALIIMCLHLIWAILAIRGSDIYQKNFTRYSIYAWFIWLIAFISGTPKISNLIMNWMS
;
A
#
# COMPACT_ATOMS: atom_id res chain seq x y z
N MET A 1 15.17 19.73 2.58
CA MET A 1 13.78 19.76 2.05
C MET A 1 13.35 18.46 1.32
N LYS A 2 13.66 17.25 1.81
CA LYS A 2 13.35 15.99 1.08
C LYS A 2 12.24 15.11 1.70
N THR A 3 11.72 15.46 2.88
CA THR A 3 10.75 14.66 3.66
C THR A 3 9.27 14.73 3.24
N PRO A 4 8.70 15.86 2.77
CA PRO A 4 7.25 15.92 2.57
C PRO A 4 6.79 15.06 1.39
N VAL A 5 7.59 14.95 0.34
CA VAL A 5 7.21 14.24 -0.90
C VAL A 5 7.00 12.75 -0.65
N ALA A 6 7.89 12.09 0.09
CA ALA A 6 7.76 10.67 0.40
C ALA A 6 6.49 10.38 1.22
N ILE A 7 6.20 11.22 2.21
CA ILE A 7 4.99 11.09 3.05
C ILE A 7 3.72 11.31 2.21
N ILE A 8 3.73 12.29 1.30
CA ILE A 8 2.59 12.53 0.39
C ILE A 8 2.30 11.28 -0.45
N PHE A 9 3.32 10.63 -1.02
CA PHE A 9 3.14 9.41 -1.81
C PHE A 9 2.62 8.23 -0.96
N ILE A 10 3.11 8.07 0.28
CA ILE A 10 2.64 7.02 1.19
C ILE A 10 1.18 7.27 1.65
N CYS A 11 0.81 8.51 1.94
CA CYS A 11 -0.58 8.87 2.24
C CYS A 11 -1.49 8.69 1.02
N LEU A 12 -1.01 9.05 -0.17
CA LEU A 12 -1.73 8.84 -1.42
C LEU A 12 -1.95 7.34 -1.68
N ALA A 13 -0.94 6.50 -1.44
CA ALA A 13 -1.05 5.05 -1.51
C ALA A 13 -2.12 4.51 -0.55
N LEU A 14 -2.11 4.97 0.71
CA LEU A 14 -3.12 4.62 1.72
C LEU A 14 -4.54 4.96 1.23
N MET A 15 -4.75 6.18 0.73
CA MET A 15 -6.05 6.64 0.25
C MET A 15 -6.51 5.81 -0.96
N LEU A 16 -5.66 5.70 -1.99
CA LEU A 16 -6.00 4.99 -3.22
C LEU A 16 -6.25 3.50 -3.00
N TYR A 17 -5.42 2.84 -2.18
CA TYR A 17 -5.59 1.42 -1.90
C TYR A 17 -6.86 1.16 -1.09
N THR A 18 -7.10 1.95 -0.06
CA THR A 18 -8.31 1.84 0.76
C THR A 18 -9.57 2.07 -0.07
N SER A 19 -9.60 3.15 -0.87
CA SER A 19 -10.72 3.43 -1.77
C SER A 19 -10.94 2.32 -2.79
N SER A 20 -9.87 1.73 -3.33
CA SER A 20 -9.96 0.62 -4.28
C SER A 20 -10.64 -0.61 -3.65
N ILE A 21 -10.17 -1.04 -2.48
CA ILE A 21 -10.70 -2.24 -1.80
C ILE A 21 -12.12 -2.02 -1.27
N PHE A 22 -12.40 -0.85 -0.69
CA PHE A 22 -13.73 -0.56 -0.17
C PHE A 22 -14.75 -0.40 -1.30
N THR A 23 -14.37 0.24 -2.39
CA THR A 23 -15.27 0.39 -3.54
C THR A 23 -15.52 -0.95 -4.22
N GLU A 24 -14.49 -1.77 -4.37
CA GLU A 24 -14.61 -3.13 -4.90
C GLU A 24 -15.56 -3.99 -4.05
N LYS A 25 -15.37 -4.00 -2.73
CA LYS A 25 -16.09 -4.88 -1.83
C LYS A 25 -17.50 -4.40 -1.47
N PHE A 26 -17.68 -3.11 -1.16
CA PHE A 26 -18.91 -2.58 -0.57
C PHE A 26 -19.80 -1.83 -1.54
N ILE A 27 -19.25 -1.22 -2.59
CA ILE A 27 -20.02 -0.39 -3.53
C ILE A 27 -20.34 -1.17 -4.80
N VAL A 28 -19.33 -1.80 -5.41
CA VAL A 28 -19.47 -2.50 -6.70
C VAL A 28 -19.79 -3.98 -6.50
N GLY A 29 -19.22 -4.60 -5.46
CA GLY A 29 -19.40 -6.02 -5.13
C GLY A 29 -18.66 -6.98 -6.07
N HIS A 30 -17.87 -6.47 -7.00
CA HIS A 30 -17.03 -7.24 -7.92
C HIS A 30 -15.90 -6.37 -8.50
N LEU A 31 -14.89 -7.03 -9.07
CA LEU A 31 -13.72 -6.36 -9.62
C LEU A 31 -14.03 -5.72 -10.97
N LYS A 32 -13.68 -4.43 -11.14
CA LYS A 32 -13.76 -3.68 -12.40
C LYS A 32 -12.40 -3.16 -12.84
N LYS A 33 -12.21 -2.96 -14.15
CA LYS A 33 -10.94 -2.46 -14.73
C LYS A 33 -10.49 -1.11 -14.15
N TRP A 34 -11.42 -0.19 -13.89
CA TRP A 34 -11.08 1.11 -13.31
C TRP A 34 -10.61 1.03 -11.84
N ILE A 35 -11.09 0.02 -11.09
CA ILE A 35 -10.61 -0.26 -9.73
C ILE A 35 -9.17 -0.75 -9.80
N ILE A 36 -8.84 -1.61 -10.76
CA ILE A 36 -7.46 -2.06 -11.00
C ILE A 36 -6.55 -0.87 -11.35
N PHE A 37 -7.05 0.10 -12.10
CA PHE A 37 -6.30 1.33 -12.38
C PHE A 37 -6.01 2.13 -11.09
N LEU A 38 -7.01 2.35 -10.23
CA LEU A 38 -6.79 3.01 -8.93
C LEU A 38 -5.82 2.22 -8.04
N PHE A 39 -5.96 0.90 -8.02
CA PHE A 39 -5.09 0.02 -7.26
C PHE A 39 -3.64 0.09 -7.79
N SER A 40 -3.45 0.11 -9.10
CA SER A 40 -2.14 0.28 -9.73
C SER A 40 -1.49 1.63 -9.39
N LEU A 41 -2.30 2.71 -9.35
CA LEU A 41 -1.83 4.04 -8.95
C LEU A 41 -1.45 4.08 -7.47
N GLY A 42 -2.23 3.42 -6.61
CA GLY A 42 -1.92 3.26 -5.18
C GLY A 42 -0.61 2.50 -4.98
N PHE A 43 -0.43 1.38 -5.68
CA PHE A 43 0.80 0.58 -5.61
C PHE A 43 2.02 1.36 -6.10
N THR A 44 1.90 2.07 -7.23
CA THR A 44 3.00 2.89 -7.77
C THR A 44 3.38 3.99 -6.78
N SER A 45 2.39 4.61 -6.13
CA SER A 45 2.62 5.61 -5.09
C SER A 45 3.36 5.00 -3.89
N ASP A 46 3.00 3.78 -3.47
CA ASP A 46 3.67 3.07 -2.36
C ASP A 46 5.13 2.76 -2.67
N VAL A 47 5.40 2.25 -3.90
CA VAL A 47 6.75 1.98 -4.39
C VAL A 47 7.60 3.26 -4.40
N ILE A 48 7.06 4.37 -4.92
CA ILE A 48 7.76 5.66 -4.97
C ILE A 48 8.03 6.17 -3.55
N GLY A 49 7.02 6.19 -2.69
CA GLY A 49 7.13 6.63 -1.30
C GLY A 49 8.18 5.84 -0.53
N THR A 50 8.10 4.51 -0.58
CA THR A 50 9.05 3.59 0.06
C THR A 50 10.47 3.77 -0.48
N SER A 51 10.63 3.92 -1.81
CA SER A 51 11.94 4.14 -2.43
C SER A 51 12.58 5.46 -2.02
N LEU A 52 11.78 6.53 -1.92
CA LEU A 52 12.25 7.83 -1.43
C LEU A 52 12.67 7.75 0.04
N MET A 53 11.85 7.12 0.89
CA MET A 53 12.20 6.89 2.31
C MET A 53 13.50 6.10 2.45
N TYR A 54 13.69 5.05 1.63
CA TYR A 54 14.92 4.26 1.64
C TYR A 54 16.15 5.08 1.26
N LYS A 55 16.07 5.87 0.19
CA LYS A 55 17.18 6.75 -0.24
C LYS A 55 17.52 7.81 0.81
N MET A 56 16.52 8.30 1.53
CA MET A 56 16.70 9.34 2.55
C MET A 56 17.22 8.82 3.88
N ALA A 57 17.03 7.54 4.18
CA ALA A 57 17.34 7.03 5.50
C ALA A 57 18.85 7.11 5.82
N GLU A 58 19.76 7.30 4.84
CA GLU A 58 21.25 7.33 4.93
C GLU A 58 21.89 6.20 5.76
N VAL A 59 21.07 5.29 6.29
CA VAL A 59 21.41 4.20 7.18
C VAL A 59 21.46 2.95 6.32
N LYS A 60 22.64 2.33 6.26
CA LYS A 60 22.85 0.95 5.81
C LYS A 60 21.69 0.10 6.31
N PHE A 61 20.95 -0.54 5.40
CA PHE A 61 19.85 -1.49 5.62
C PHE A 61 19.68 -1.91 7.10
N SER A 62 19.04 -1.07 7.92
CA SER A 62 18.82 -1.43 9.32
C SER A 62 17.59 -2.31 9.35
N ILE A 63 17.80 -3.60 9.62
CA ILE A 63 16.72 -4.57 9.78
C ILE A 63 15.98 -4.19 11.06
N SER A 64 14.97 -3.34 10.91
CA SER A 64 14.02 -2.99 11.95
C SER A 64 12.69 -3.71 11.70
N LEU A 65 11.91 -3.92 12.75
CA LEU A 65 10.56 -4.49 12.63
C LEU A 65 9.72 -3.73 11.59
N HIS A 66 9.81 -2.40 11.58
CA HIS A 66 9.12 -1.57 10.59
C HIS A 66 9.54 -1.87 9.15
N SER A 67 10.85 -1.96 8.87
CA SER A 67 11.32 -2.26 7.50
C SER A 67 10.87 -3.64 7.03
N ILE A 68 10.86 -4.65 7.90
CA ILE A 68 10.38 -5.99 7.55
C ILE A 68 8.88 -5.95 7.24
N CYS A 69 8.08 -5.32 8.12
CA CYS A 69 6.65 -5.17 7.92
C CYS A 69 6.33 -4.39 6.64
N GLY A 70 7.01 -3.27 6.40
CA GLY A 70 6.83 -2.43 5.22
C GLY A 70 7.13 -3.17 3.91
N TYR A 71 8.30 -3.82 3.81
CA TYR A 71 8.63 -4.60 2.61
C TYR A 71 7.67 -5.78 2.40
N SER A 72 7.27 -6.47 3.47
CA SER A 72 6.28 -7.54 3.38
C SER A 72 4.94 -7.03 2.87
N ALA A 73 4.49 -5.86 3.34
CA ALA A 73 3.26 -5.23 2.86
C ALA A 73 3.35 -4.82 1.39
N LEU A 74 4.49 -4.29 0.94
CA LEU A 74 4.69 -3.96 -0.48
C LEU A 74 4.61 -5.21 -1.37
N ILE A 75 5.21 -6.32 -0.93
CA ILE A 75 5.11 -7.61 -1.63
C ILE A 75 3.66 -8.10 -1.67
N ILE A 76 2.95 -8.06 -0.54
CA ILE A 76 1.54 -8.46 -0.46
C ILE A 76 0.68 -7.59 -1.39
N MET A 77 0.89 -6.28 -1.41
CA MET A 77 0.16 -5.36 -2.28
C MET A 77 0.44 -5.64 -3.77
N CYS A 78 1.69 -5.94 -4.12
CA CYS A 78 2.08 -6.34 -5.47
C CYS A 78 1.40 -7.65 -5.91
N LEU A 79 1.47 -8.69 -5.08
CA LEU A 79 0.81 -9.97 -5.33
C LEU A 79 -0.70 -9.80 -5.46
N HIS A 80 -1.30 -8.93 -4.65
CA HIS A 80 -2.71 -8.62 -4.70
C HIS A 80 -3.10 -7.89 -6.00
N LEU A 81 -2.26 -6.97 -6.50
CA LEU A 81 -2.47 -6.33 -7.79
C LEU A 81 -2.38 -7.34 -8.96
N ILE A 82 -1.41 -8.24 -8.93
CA ILE A 82 -1.29 -9.33 -9.92
C ILE A 82 -2.54 -10.19 -9.88
N TRP A 83 -3.01 -10.58 -8.69
CA TRP A 83 -4.25 -11.34 -8.54
C TRP A 83 -5.45 -10.58 -9.10
N ALA A 84 -5.56 -9.25 -8.90
CA ALA A 84 -6.62 -8.45 -9.50
C ALA A 84 -6.61 -8.54 -11.04
N ILE A 85 -5.43 -8.42 -11.66
CA ILE A 85 -5.26 -8.50 -13.12
C ILE A 85 -5.61 -9.90 -13.66
N LEU A 86 -5.29 -10.95 -12.91
CA LEU A 86 -5.67 -12.31 -13.28
C LEU A 86 -7.17 -12.55 -13.08
N ALA A 87 -7.74 -12.07 -11.97
CA ALA A 87 -9.15 -12.26 -11.64
C ALA A 87 -10.09 -11.56 -12.63
N ILE A 88 -9.74 -10.38 -13.15
CA ILE A 88 -10.57 -9.70 -14.16
C ILE A 88 -10.60 -10.44 -15.51
N ARG A 89 -9.61 -11.28 -15.81
CA ARG A 89 -9.53 -12.10 -17.02
C ARG A 89 -10.01 -13.54 -16.80
N GLY A 90 -10.13 -13.96 -15.54
CA GLY A 90 -10.51 -15.31 -15.14
C GLY A 90 -12.02 -15.51 -15.02
N SER A 91 -12.42 -16.66 -14.49
CA SER A 91 -13.82 -16.97 -14.22
C SER A 91 -14.37 -16.23 -13.00
N ASP A 92 -15.69 -16.19 -12.85
CA ASP A 92 -16.39 -15.57 -11.72
C ASP A 92 -15.91 -16.05 -10.34
N ILE A 93 -15.41 -17.29 -10.26
CA ILE A 93 -14.87 -17.87 -9.03
C ILE A 93 -13.62 -17.10 -8.59
N TYR A 94 -12.75 -16.73 -9.54
CA TYR A 94 -11.53 -15.96 -9.23
C TYR A 94 -11.85 -14.55 -8.75
N GLN A 95 -12.84 -13.89 -9.35
CA GLN A 95 -13.30 -12.58 -8.90
C GLN A 95 -13.93 -12.65 -7.51
N LYS A 96 -14.82 -13.61 -7.26
CA LYS A 96 -15.44 -13.80 -5.93
C LYS A 96 -14.39 -14.06 -4.84
N ASN A 97 -13.39 -14.90 -5.14
CA ASN A 97 -12.30 -15.16 -4.21
C ASN A 97 -11.47 -13.90 -3.97
N PHE A 98 -11.15 -13.13 -5.02
CA PHE A 98 -10.50 -11.83 -4.87
C PHE A 98 -11.28 -10.92 -3.93
N THR A 99 -12.57 -10.67 -4.17
CA THR A 99 -13.42 -9.82 -3.32
C THR A 99 -13.52 -10.30 -1.87
N ARG A 100 -13.50 -11.62 -1.67
CA ARG A 100 -13.53 -12.23 -0.35
C ARG A 100 -12.23 -11.94 0.41
N TYR A 101 -11.09 -12.17 -0.24
CA TYR A 101 -9.78 -12.12 0.41
C TYR A 101 -9.13 -10.73 0.41
N SER A 102 -9.59 -9.81 -0.44
CA SER A 102 -9.01 -8.48 -0.65
C SER A 102 -8.93 -7.63 0.62
N ILE A 103 -9.94 -7.75 1.48
CA ILE A 103 -10.00 -7.01 2.75
C ILE A 103 -8.91 -7.45 3.75
N TYR A 104 -8.51 -8.73 3.74
CA TYR A 104 -7.47 -9.22 4.64
C TYR A 104 -6.09 -8.74 4.20
N ALA A 105 -5.82 -8.76 2.89
CA ALA A 105 -4.60 -8.18 2.32
C ALA A 105 -4.50 -6.68 2.63
N TRP A 106 -5.62 -5.96 2.56
CA TRP A 106 -5.69 -4.55 2.98
C TRP A 106 -5.38 -4.37 4.46
N PHE A 107 -5.95 -5.20 5.34
CA PHE A 107 -5.72 -5.10 6.78
C PHE A 107 -4.24 -5.35 7.16
N ILE A 108 -3.60 -6.34 6.55
CA ILE A 108 -2.17 -6.62 6.76
C ILE A 108 -1.31 -5.41 6.33
N TRP A 109 -1.64 -4.81 5.18
CA TRP A 109 -0.93 -3.62 4.70
C TRP A 109 -1.14 -2.42 5.64
N LEU A 110 -2.36 -2.23 6.18
CA LEU A 110 -2.66 -1.17 7.14
C LEU A 110 -1.84 -1.30 8.43
N ILE A 111 -1.68 -2.52 8.96
CA ILE A 111 -0.83 -2.77 10.14
C ILE A 111 0.61 -2.35 9.84
N ALA A 112 1.14 -2.69 8.67
CA ALA A 112 2.50 -2.30 8.28
C ALA A 112 2.65 -0.79 8.16
N PHE A 113 1.66 -0.08 7.59
CA PHE A 113 1.63 1.38 7.55
C PHE A 113 1.69 1.98 8.96
N ILE A 114 0.83 1.51 9.87
CA ILE A 114 0.78 2.00 11.26
C ILE A 114 2.09 1.69 12.01
N SER A 115 2.75 0.56 11.73
CA SER A 115 4.06 0.26 12.34
C SER A 115 5.14 1.32 12.03
N GLY A 116 4.96 2.11 10.97
CA GLY A 116 5.87 3.18 10.57
C GLY A 116 5.60 4.54 11.18
N THR A 117 4.37 4.78 11.65
CA THR A 117 3.96 6.11 12.15
C THR A 117 4.75 6.61 13.36
N PRO A 118 5.23 5.78 14.32
CA PRO A 118 6.06 6.28 15.43
C PRO A 118 7.43 6.80 14.98
N LYS A 119 7.96 6.33 13.84
CA LYS A 119 9.18 6.91 13.24
C LYS A 119 8.88 8.22 12.53
N ILE A 120 7.71 8.33 11.90
CA ILE A 120 7.25 9.54 11.22
C ILE A 120 7.03 10.67 12.23
N SER A 121 6.45 10.39 13.40
CA SER A 121 6.25 11.41 14.45
C SER A 121 7.58 11.98 14.96
N ASN A 122 8.60 11.15 15.18
CA ASN A 122 9.92 11.62 15.62
C ASN A 122 10.64 12.44 14.53
N LEU A 123 10.48 12.07 13.25
CA LEU A 123 10.99 12.84 12.11
C LEU A 123 10.31 14.21 11.97
N ILE A 124 9.00 14.28 12.20
CA ILE A 124 8.24 15.54 12.20
C ILE A 124 8.65 16.41 13.39
N MET A 125 8.82 15.81 14.57
CA MET A 125 9.21 16.53 15.78
C MET A 125 10.60 17.16 15.65
N ASN A 126 11.58 16.44 15.07
CA ASN A 126 12.91 16.98 14.76
C ASN A 126 12.92 18.05 13.67
N TRP A 127 11.85 18.15 12.87
CA TRP A 127 11.70 19.21 11.85
C TRP A 127 11.07 20.49 12.41
N MET A 128 10.38 20.39 13.55
CA MET A 128 9.70 21.49 14.22
C MET A 128 10.53 22.11 15.36
N SER A 129 11.64 21.49 15.73
CA SER A 129 12.66 21.97 16.68
C SER A 129 13.82 22.63 15.95
#